data_AF-A0A7S2M6T7-F1
#
_entry.id   AF-A0A7S2M6T7-F1
#
_cell.length_a   1.000
_cell.length_b   1.000
_cell.length_c   1.000
_cell.angle_alpha   90.00
_cell.angle_beta   90.00
_cell.angle_gamma   90.00
#
_symmetry.space_group_name_H-M   'P 1'
#
loop_
_entity.id
_entity.type
_entity.pdbx_description
1 polymer ?
#
loop_
_entity_poly.entity_id
_entity_poly.type
_entity_poly.pdbx_seq_one_letter_code
_entity_poly.pdbx_strand_id
1 'polypeptide(L)'
;ALYDLLGVAPEATDAEIRKAFYKQSLTLHPDKNPDNPEATAKFQALSEAYRVLGDEERRRSYDQHGQDSAAAGLPKIEPVVFFAALFGSHHFEPFVGRLRLAQEIDGDLEFLIRDATMTLDEDAGGLDLLKVHRAHKQLQKVECVRQVQLAVDLARRLEPVATLSDEDAAAGEASAKWEAEQNAEVDKMAKTPCGPEMLYLIGWIYANRARQFFAGSMLTRIVAQVEGSLHLAQSKAALAG
;
A
#
# COMPACT_ATOMS: atom_id res chain seq x y z
N ALA A 1 28.73 -4.88 1.99
CA ALA A 1 27.93 -5.86 2.74
C ALA A 1 26.71 -5.14 3.34
N LEU A 2 25.50 -5.72 3.23
CA LEU A 2 24.15 -5.20 3.58
C LEU A 2 23.79 -3.74 3.24
N TYR A 3 24.56 -2.74 3.69
CA TYR A 3 24.37 -1.32 3.34
C TYR A 3 24.44 -1.10 1.82
N ASP A 4 25.36 -1.78 1.15
CA ASP A 4 25.48 -1.74 -0.32
C ASP A 4 24.27 -2.36 -1.02
N LEU A 5 23.65 -3.41 -0.43
CA LEU A 5 22.43 -4.01 -0.97
C LEU A 5 21.26 -3.03 -0.88
N LEU A 6 21.22 -2.21 0.17
CA LEU A 6 20.27 -1.11 0.31
C LEU A 6 20.72 0.18 -0.41
N GLY A 7 21.95 0.25 -0.91
CA GLY A 7 22.47 1.41 -1.63
C GLY A 7 22.59 2.66 -0.75
N VAL A 8 22.86 2.48 0.53
CA VAL A 8 22.97 3.56 1.53
C VAL A 8 24.34 3.52 2.21
N ALA A 9 24.74 4.66 2.80
CA ALA A 9 25.96 4.73 3.59
C ALA A 9 25.79 4.05 4.96
N PRO A 10 26.87 3.54 5.59
CA PRO A 10 26.82 2.99 6.95
C PRO A 10 26.25 3.96 8.00
N GLU A 11 26.40 5.27 7.77
CA GLU A 11 25.91 6.36 8.61
C GLU A 11 24.44 6.71 8.36
N ALA A 12 23.77 6.02 7.42
CA ALA A 12 22.39 6.34 7.04
C ALA A 12 21.42 6.23 8.23
N THR A 13 20.46 7.13 8.32
CA THR A 13 19.41 7.09 9.34
C THR A 13 18.41 5.96 9.08
N ASP A 14 17.65 5.56 10.09
CA ASP A 14 16.63 4.50 9.94
C ASP A 14 15.54 4.88 8.92
N ALA A 15 15.26 6.18 8.77
CA ALA A 15 14.37 6.68 7.72
C ALA A 15 14.97 6.47 6.32
N GLU A 16 16.26 6.75 6.14
CA GLU A 16 16.97 6.54 4.86
C GLU A 16 17.06 5.06 4.49
N ILE A 17 17.32 4.18 5.46
CA ILE A 17 17.34 2.72 5.29
C ILE A 17 15.96 2.21 4.84
N ARG A 18 14.88 2.65 5.50
CA ARG A 18 13.50 2.31 5.13
C ARG A 18 13.14 2.76 3.73
N LYS A 19 13.45 4.00 3.41
CA LYS A 19 13.20 4.59 2.09
C LYS A 19 13.97 3.85 1.00
N ALA A 20 15.23 3.54 1.24
CA ALA A 20 16.07 2.84 0.28
C ALA A 20 15.58 1.41 0.02
N PHE A 21 15.21 0.69 1.08
CA PHE A 21 14.58 -0.63 0.96
C PHE A 21 13.30 -0.59 0.12
N TYR A 22 12.40 0.35 0.39
CA TYR A 22 11.16 0.50 -0.38
C TYR A 22 11.43 0.77 -1.87
N LYS A 23 12.27 1.77 -2.17
CA LYS A 23 12.61 2.14 -3.56
C LYS A 23 13.22 0.99 -4.33
N GLN A 24 14.14 0.25 -3.69
CA GLN A 24 14.75 -0.92 -4.31
C GLN A 24 13.78 -2.09 -4.43
N SER A 25 12.89 -2.29 -3.46
CA SER A 25 11.85 -3.32 -3.51
C SER A 25 10.93 -3.13 -4.72
N LEU A 26 10.53 -1.88 -5.00
CA LEU A 26 9.75 -1.56 -6.20
C LEU A 26 10.49 -1.78 -7.52
N THR A 27 11.82 -1.70 -7.51
CA THR A 27 12.67 -1.83 -8.69
C THR A 27 13.00 -3.28 -8.97
N LEU A 28 13.29 -4.04 -7.91
CA LEU A 28 13.71 -5.44 -7.96
C LEU A 28 12.54 -6.43 -7.82
N HIS A 29 11.29 -5.95 -7.72
CA HIS A 29 10.13 -6.82 -7.57
C HIS A 29 10.01 -7.81 -8.75
N PRO A 30 9.82 -9.12 -8.49
CA PRO A 30 9.66 -10.14 -9.52
C PRO A 30 8.56 -9.82 -10.54
N ASP A 31 7.43 -9.26 -10.09
CA ASP A 31 6.31 -8.89 -11.00
C ASP A 31 6.68 -7.84 -12.06
N LYS A 32 7.63 -6.93 -11.76
CA LYS A 32 8.12 -5.95 -12.76
C LYS A 32 9.26 -6.49 -13.60
N ASN A 33 9.87 -7.59 -13.19
CA ASN A 33 11.02 -8.20 -13.85
C ASN A 33 10.75 -9.69 -14.13
N PRO A 34 9.62 -10.05 -14.79
CA PRO A 34 9.22 -11.45 -14.97
C PRO A 34 10.22 -12.26 -15.80
N ASP A 35 10.95 -11.58 -16.69
CA ASP A 35 11.96 -12.20 -17.57
C ASP A 35 13.35 -12.30 -16.91
N ASN A 36 13.51 -11.77 -15.69
CA ASN A 36 14.79 -11.77 -14.97
C ASN A 36 14.79 -12.88 -13.90
N PRO A 37 15.49 -14.01 -14.13
CA PRO A 37 15.53 -15.12 -13.18
C PRO A 37 16.23 -14.74 -11.86
N GLU A 38 17.02 -13.67 -11.83
CA GLU A 38 17.71 -13.18 -10.63
C GLU A 38 16.86 -12.21 -9.80
N ALA A 39 15.70 -11.76 -10.29
CA ALA A 39 14.87 -10.76 -9.59
C ALA A 39 14.46 -11.26 -8.21
N THR A 40 14.01 -12.52 -8.11
CA THR A 40 13.63 -13.14 -6.84
C THR A 40 14.81 -13.22 -5.87
N ALA A 41 16.00 -13.63 -6.34
CA ALA A 41 17.18 -13.73 -5.50
C ALA A 41 17.66 -12.36 -5.01
N LYS A 42 17.63 -11.34 -5.87
CA LYS A 42 17.96 -9.94 -5.52
C LYS A 42 16.97 -9.36 -4.52
N PHE A 43 15.68 -9.63 -4.71
CA PHE A 43 14.63 -9.21 -3.79
C PHE A 43 14.77 -9.87 -2.41
N GLN A 44 15.12 -11.16 -2.37
CA GLN A 44 15.41 -11.88 -1.13
C GLN A 44 16.63 -11.30 -0.40
N ALA A 45 17.72 -11.04 -1.12
CA ALA A 45 18.92 -10.42 -0.54
C ALA A 45 18.63 -9.00 -0.01
N LEU A 46 17.81 -8.22 -0.72
CA LEU A 46 17.35 -6.90 -0.29
C LEU A 46 16.51 -7.00 1.01
N SER A 47 15.61 -7.98 1.07
CA SER A 47 14.77 -8.24 2.25
C SER A 47 15.60 -8.67 3.45
N GLU A 48 16.64 -9.47 3.24
CA GLU A 48 17.57 -9.87 4.29
C GLU A 48 18.41 -8.70 4.81
N ALA A 49 18.88 -7.82 3.92
CA ALA A 49 19.58 -6.61 4.33
C ALA A 49 18.70 -5.73 5.22
N TYR A 50 17.44 -5.53 4.84
CA TYR A 50 16.50 -4.76 5.65
C TYR A 50 16.11 -5.46 6.97
N ARG A 51 16.06 -6.80 7.00
CA ARG A 51 15.82 -7.58 8.23
C ARG A 51 16.85 -7.29 9.34
N VAL A 52 18.08 -6.98 8.93
CA VAL A 52 19.20 -6.70 9.84
C VAL A 52 19.33 -5.20 10.09
N LEU A 53 19.27 -4.38 9.03
CA LEU A 53 19.55 -2.95 9.11
C LEU A 53 18.33 -2.10 9.51
N GLY A 54 17.11 -2.60 9.31
CA GLY A 54 15.87 -1.89 9.64
C GLY A 54 15.46 -1.97 11.10
N ASP A 55 16.18 -2.72 11.93
CA ASP A 55 15.99 -2.81 13.38
C ASP A 55 17.25 -2.28 14.09
N GLU A 56 17.07 -1.32 14.98
CA GLU A 56 18.19 -0.59 15.59
C GLU A 56 19.11 -1.50 16.43
N GLU A 57 18.55 -2.49 17.12
CA GLU A 57 19.33 -3.43 17.94
C GLU A 57 20.14 -4.38 17.05
N ARG A 58 19.52 -4.89 15.97
CA ARG A 58 20.19 -5.78 15.01
C ARG A 58 21.23 -5.06 14.18
N ARG A 59 20.96 -3.81 13.80
CA ARG A 59 21.92 -2.94 13.11
C ARG A 59 23.14 -2.70 13.98
N ARG A 60 22.95 -2.32 15.26
CA ARG A 60 24.06 -2.17 16.20
C ARG A 60 24.86 -3.46 16.36
N SER A 61 24.19 -4.60 16.43
CA SER A 61 24.84 -5.91 16.48
C SER A 61 25.66 -6.20 15.22
N TYR A 62 25.10 -5.91 14.04
CA TYR A 62 25.77 -6.03 12.75
C TYR A 62 26.99 -5.12 12.62
N ASP A 63 26.88 -3.86 13.04
CA ASP A 63 27.96 -2.87 13.00
C ASP A 63 29.12 -3.25 13.94
N GLN A 64 28.82 -3.92 15.06
CA GLN A 64 29.81 -4.33 16.06
C GLN A 64 30.47 -5.69 15.77
N HIS A 65 29.72 -6.65 15.21
CA HIS A 65 30.17 -8.06 15.11
C HIS A 65 30.15 -8.61 13.69
N GLY A 66 29.71 -7.85 12.68
CA GLY A 66 29.59 -8.32 11.30
C GLY A 66 28.44 -9.33 11.09
N GLN A 67 28.49 -10.08 9.98
CA GLN A 67 27.40 -10.99 9.56
C GLN A 67 27.14 -12.16 10.53
N ASP A 68 28.06 -12.46 11.44
CA ASP A 68 27.98 -13.65 12.31
C ASP A 68 27.07 -13.48 13.54
N SER A 69 26.54 -12.27 13.79
CA SER A 69 25.72 -11.97 14.98
C SER A 69 24.22 -11.80 14.71
N ALA A 70 23.73 -12.21 13.54
CA ALA A 70 22.30 -12.12 13.21
C ALA A 70 21.47 -13.10 14.07
N ALA A 71 21.06 -12.65 15.25
CA ALA A 71 20.28 -13.43 16.21
C ALA A 71 19.01 -14.02 15.57
N ALA A 72 18.74 -15.29 15.91
CA ALA A 72 17.55 -16.02 15.51
C ALA A 72 16.29 -15.39 16.14
N GLY A 73 15.52 -14.69 15.31
CA GLY A 73 14.21 -14.17 15.66
C GLY A 73 13.53 -13.62 14.41
N LEU A 74 12.23 -13.92 14.23
CA LEU A 74 11.43 -13.33 13.16
C LEU A 74 11.45 -11.80 13.33
N PRO A 75 11.77 -11.02 12.28
CA PRO A 75 11.74 -9.56 12.35
C PRO A 75 10.35 -9.06 12.73
N LYS A 76 10.29 -8.00 13.55
CA LYS A 76 9.19 -7.05 13.50
C LYS A 76 9.36 -6.23 12.22
N ILE A 77 9.09 -6.83 11.06
CA ILE A 77 8.96 -6.04 9.83
C ILE A 77 7.80 -5.09 10.10
N GLU A 78 8.04 -3.78 10.03
CA GLU A 78 6.95 -2.80 10.11
C GLU A 78 5.86 -3.29 9.15
N PRO A 79 4.61 -3.54 9.61
CA PRO A 79 3.57 -4.14 8.78
C PRO A 79 3.44 -3.41 7.46
N VAL A 80 3.64 -2.10 7.51
CA VAL A 80 3.80 -1.17 6.41
C VAL A 80 4.80 -1.58 5.32
N VAL A 81 6.03 -1.88 5.74
CA VAL A 81 7.15 -2.25 4.88
C VAL A 81 7.00 -3.71 4.43
N PHE A 82 6.44 -4.56 5.28
CA PHE A 82 6.01 -5.92 4.94
C PHE A 82 4.91 -5.90 3.86
N PHE A 83 3.92 -5.01 3.99
CA PHE A 83 2.83 -4.84 3.03
C PHE A 83 3.36 -4.30 1.70
N ALA A 84 4.25 -3.30 1.72
CA ALA A 84 4.86 -2.79 0.50
C ALA A 84 5.77 -3.80 -0.22
N ALA A 85 6.45 -4.67 0.53
CA ALA A 85 7.38 -5.67 0.01
C ALA A 85 6.70 -6.97 -0.43
N LEU A 86 5.69 -7.47 0.28
CA LEU A 86 4.95 -8.68 -0.13
C LEU A 86 3.88 -8.39 -1.18
N PHE A 87 3.27 -7.21 -1.14
CA PHE A 87 2.09 -6.89 -1.94
C PHE A 87 2.43 -5.78 -2.92
N GLY A 88 3.38 -6.02 -3.83
CA GLY A 88 3.78 -5.10 -4.91
C GLY A 88 2.59 -4.26 -5.41
N SER A 89 2.45 -3.06 -4.86
CA SER A 89 1.15 -2.40 -4.67
C SER A 89 0.56 -1.80 -5.93
N HIS A 90 1.23 -2.00 -7.07
CA HIS A 90 0.82 -1.50 -8.37
C HIS A 90 -0.39 -2.23 -8.94
N HIS A 91 -0.55 -3.53 -8.65
CA HIS A 91 -1.69 -4.29 -9.19
C HIS A 91 -3.02 -3.84 -8.57
N PHE A 92 -3.01 -3.44 -7.30
CA PHE A 92 -4.21 -2.97 -6.61
C PHE A 92 -4.37 -1.45 -6.64
N GLU A 93 -3.33 -0.70 -7.02
CA GLU A 93 -3.34 0.77 -7.12
C GLU A 93 -4.51 1.32 -7.97
N PRO A 94 -4.92 0.71 -9.10
CA PRO A 94 -6.09 1.18 -9.84
C PRO A 94 -7.41 1.12 -9.05
N PHE A 95 -7.49 0.29 -8.00
CA PHE A 95 -8.70 0.08 -7.21
C PHE A 95 -8.67 0.86 -5.91
N VAL A 96 -7.57 0.75 -5.15
CA VAL A 96 -7.47 1.39 -3.84
C VAL A 96 -6.63 2.66 -3.84
N GLY A 97 -5.95 2.96 -4.95
CA GLY A 97 -4.91 3.98 -5.08
C GLY A 97 -3.69 3.67 -4.23
N ARG A 98 -2.67 4.53 -4.36
CA ARG A 98 -1.49 4.44 -3.52
C ARG A 98 -1.89 4.64 -2.05
N LEU A 99 -1.64 3.64 -1.22
CA LEU A 99 -1.94 3.73 0.21
C LEU A 99 -1.15 4.89 0.81
N ARG A 100 -1.81 5.71 1.66
CA ARG A 100 -1.19 6.90 2.28
C ARG A 100 0.17 6.60 2.88
N LEU A 101 0.25 5.49 3.59
CA LEU A 101 1.45 4.91 4.16
C LEU A 101 2.64 4.75 3.19
N ALA A 102 2.39 4.34 1.95
CA ALA A 102 3.41 4.28 0.90
C ALA A 102 3.81 5.68 0.40
N GLN A 103 2.90 6.67 0.49
CA GLN A 103 3.19 8.09 0.23
C GLN A 103 4.00 8.73 1.38
N GLU A 104 3.88 8.20 2.61
CA GLU A 104 4.66 8.68 3.76
C GLU A 104 6.16 8.36 3.60
N ILE A 105 6.47 7.17 3.07
CA ILE A 105 7.84 6.62 2.96
C ILE A 105 8.61 7.14 1.75
N ASP A 106 7.94 7.52 0.66
CA ASP A 106 8.60 8.15 -0.51
C ASP A 106 9.28 9.48 -0.17
N GLY A 107 8.99 10.02 1.02
CA GLY A 107 9.57 11.24 1.54
C GLY A 107 8.86 12.50 1.08
N ASP A 108 7.74 12.41 0.35
CA ASP A 108 6.89 13.57 0.06
C ASP A 108 6.23 14.10 1.33
N LEU A 109 5.78 13.20 2.21
CA LEU A 109 5.27 13.57 3.54
C LEU A 109 6.39 14.01 4.47
N GLU A 110 7.50 13.28 4.50
CA GLU A 110 8.64 13.60 5.36
C GLU A 110 9.29 14.93 4.94
N PHE A 111 9.36 15.24 3.65
CA PHE A 111 9.74 16.55 3.12
C PHE A 111 8.75 17.64 3.55
N LEU A 112 7.43 17.39 3.45
CA LEU A 112 6.42 18.34 3.92
C LEU A 112 6.48 18.61 5.43
N ILE A 113 6.71 17.56 6.23
CA ILE A 113 6.82 17.66 7.69
C ILE A 113 8.16 18.29 8.08
N ARG A 114 9.26 17.87 7.45
CA ARG A 114 10.61 18.39 7.69
C ARG A 114 10.76 19.84 7.25
N ASP A 115 10.17 20.25 6.14
CA ASP A 115 10.09 21.67 5.73
C ASP A 115 9.22 22.49 6.70
N ALA A 116 8.19 21.87 7.27
CA ALA A 116 7.38 22.48 8.34
C ALA A 116 8.12 22.56 9.69
N THR A 117 9.09 21.68 9.98
CA THR A 117 9.80 21.59 11.26
C THR A 117 11.26 22.08 11.25
N MET A 118 11.94 22.25 10.11
CA MET A 118 13.36 22.65 10.04
C MET A 118 13.62 24.16 9.99
N THR A 119 12.61 25.01 10.16
CA THR A 119 12.87 26.39 10.62
C THR A 119 12.73 26.49 12.14
N LEU A 120 13.11 25.43 12.85
CA LEU A 120 13.55 25.57 14.22
C LEU A 120 14.95 26.17 14.15
N ASP A 121 15.02 27.50 13.99
CA ASP A 121 16.15 28.23 14.54
C ASP A 121 16.27 27.77 15.99
N GLU A 122 17.47 27.37 16.40
CA GLU A 122 17.76 26.82 17.73
C GLU A 122 17.36 27.78 18.89
N ASP A 123 16.96 29.01 18.57
CA ASP A 123 16.57 30.06 19.50
C ASP A 123 15.05 30.28 19.68
N ALA A 124 14.17 29.54 19.00
CA ALA A 124 12.72 29.73 19.13
C ALA A 124 11.96 28.43 19.37
N GLY A 125 11.85 28.03 20.65
CA GLY A 125 11.15 26.83 21.12
C GLY A 125 9.63 26.83 20.89
N GLY A 126 9.17 26.69 19.65
CA GLY A 126 7.75 26.52 19.33
C GLY A 126 7.51 25.80 18.02
N LEU A 127 6.72 24.72 18.07
CA LEU A 127 6.18 24.05 16.88
C LEU A 127 5.29 25.05 16.11
N ASP A 128 5.64 25.39 14.88
CA ASP A 128 4.86 26.31 14.05
C ASP A 128 3.56 25.65 13.57
N LEU A 129 2.49 25.81 14.36
CA LEU A 129 1.16 25.28 14.08
C LEU A 129 0.62 25.70 12.70
N LEU A 130 1.01 26.88 12.18
CA LEU A 130 0.54 27.34 10.86
C LEU A 130 1.19 26.53 9.74
N LYS A 131 2.47 26.15 9.89
CA LYS A 131 3.14 25.26 8.93
C LYS A 131 2.60 23.85 8.99
N VAL A 132 2.36 23.31 10.19
CA VAL A 132 1.69 22.01 10.36
C VAL A 132 0.31 22.02 9.69
N HIS A 133 -0.47 23.08 9.88
CA HIS A 133 -1.78 23.23 9.23
C HIS A 133 -1.68 23.29 7.70
N ARG A 134 -0.69 24.03 7.15
CA ARG A 134 -0.43 24.07 5.70
C ARG A 134 -0.05 22.68 5.17
N ALA A 135 0.83 21.96 5.86
CA ALA A 135 1.23 20.62 5.48
C ALA A 135 0.02 19.68 5.46
N HIS A 136 -0.79 19.70 6.52
CA HIS A 136 -2.05 18.94 6.58
C HIS A 136 -2.99 19.27 5.41
N LYS A 137 -3.14 20.56 5.07
CA LYS A 137 -3.98 21.00 3.95
C LYS A 137 -3.46 20.49 2.60
N GLN A 138 -2.14 20.41 2.43
CA GLN A 138 -1.56 19.85 1.21
C GLN A 138 -1.78 18.33 1.13
N LEU A 139 -1.65 17.60 2.24
CA LEU A 139 -1.95 16.17 2.28
C LEU A 139 -3.42 15.88 1.96
N GLN A 140 -4.34 16.71 2.48
CA GLN A 140 -5.75 16.62 2.12
C GLN A 140 -5.96 16.85 0.61
N LYS A 141 -5.20 17.75 -0.02
CA LYS A 141 -5.28 17.94 -1.47
C LYS A 141 -4.75 16.74 -2.24
N VAL A 142 -3.60 16.18 -1.84
CA VAL A 142 -3.03 14.98 -2.47
C VAL A 142 -4.02 13.82 -2.38
N GLU A 143 -4.61 13.61 -1.20
CA GLU A 143 -5.64 12.58 -0.99
C GLU A 143 -6.90 12.86 -1.82
N CYS A 144 -7.34 14.11 -1.92
CA CYS A 144 -8.48 14.50 -2.76
C CYS A 144 -8.22 14.20 -4.24
N VAL A 145 -7.06 14.60 -4.77
CA VAL A 145 -6.67 14.31 -6.15
C VAL A 145 -6.67 12.80 -6.41
N ARG A 146 -6.10 12.02 -5.49
CA ARG A 146 -6.09 10.55 -5.55
C ARG A 146 -7.51 9.98 -5.62
N GLN A 147 -8.41 10.44 -4.74
CA GLN A 147 -9.79 9.98 -4.71
C GLN A 147 -10.56 10.33 -5.99
N VAL A 148 -10.37 11.55 -6.51
CA VAL A 148 -10.99 11.98 -7.77
C VAL A 148 -10.50 11.14 -8.92
N GLN A 149 -9.19 10.89 -9.01
CA GLN A 149 -8.61 10.06 -10.06
C GLN A 149 -9.20 8.64 -10.04
N LEU A 150 -9.25 8.01 -8.87
CA LEU A 150 -9.87 6.69 -8.70
C LEU A 150 -11.35 6.67 -9.07
N ALA A 151 -12.10 7.72 -8.71
CA ALA A 151 -13.52 7.82 -9.06
C ALA A 151 -13.70 7.91 -10.59
N VAL A 152 -12.84 8.67 -11.27
CA VAL A 152 -12.86 8.77 -12.74
C VAL A 152 -12.48 7.44 -13.39
N ASP A 153 -11.44 6.76 -12.88
CA ASP A 153 -11.00 5.47 -13.40
C ASP A 153 -12.05 4.38 -13.20
N LEU A 154 -12.72 4.37 -12.04
CA LEU A 154 -13.85 3.50 -11.77
C LEU A 154 -15.02 3.78 -12.72
N ALA A 155 -15.36 5.05 -12.96
CA ALA A 155 -16.43 5.42 -13.87
C ALA A 155 -16.14 4.93 -15.30
N ARG A 156 -14.92 5.12 -15.80
CA ARG A 156 -14.51 4.60 -17.12
C ARG A 156 -14.57 3.07 -17.20
N ARG A 157 -14.21 2.36 -16.11
CA ARG A 157 -14.29 0.90 -16.07
C ARG A 157 -15.72 0.40 -16.12
N LEU A 158 -16.66 1.11 -15.52
CA LEU A 158 -18.07 0.75 -15.48
C LEU A 158 -18.86 1.24 -16.71
N GLU A 159 -18.35 2.22 -17.45
CA GLU A 159 -19.00 2.80 -18.63
C GLU A 159 -19.52 1.77 -19.66
N PRO A 160 -18.76 0.70 -20.01
CA PRO A 160 -19.21 -0.31 -20.98
C PRO A 160 -20.46 -1.07 -20.56
N VAL A 161 -20.72 -1.18 -19.24
CA VAL A 161 -21.86 -1.92 -18.68
C VAL A 161 -22.93 -0.99 -18.09
N ALA A 162 -22.59 0.24 -17.72
CA ALA A 162 -23.50 1.19 -17.09
C ALA A 162 -24.56 1.77 -18.05
N THR A 163 -24.33 1.68 -19.37
CA THR A 163 -25.22 2.20 -20.41
C THR A 163 -26.04 1.12 -21.09
N LEU A 164 -25.81 -0.15 -20.75
CA LEU A 164 -26.53 -1.28 -21.32
C LEU A 164 -27.93 -1.37 -20.70
N SER A 165 -28.96 -1.46 -21.57
CA SER A 165 -30.32 -1.77 -21.16
C SER A 165 -30.54 -3.27 -21.17
N ASP A 166 -31.27 -3.80 -20.20
CA ASP A 166 -31.65 -5.23 -20.13
C ASP A 166 -32.47 -5.69 -21.36
N GLU A 167 -33.01 -4.76 -22.15
CA GLU A 167 -33.83 -5.03 -23.33
C GLU A 167 -33.02 -5.27 -24.62
N ASP A 168 -31.72 -4.96 -24.63
CA ASP A 168 -30.87 -5.09 -25.81
C ASP A 168 -30.26 -6.49 -25.91
N ALA A 169 -30.58 -7.25 -26.96
CA ALA A 169 -30.00 -8.58 -27.18
C ALA A 169 -28.45 -8.57 -27.29
N ALA A 170 -27.87 -7.43 -27.69
CA ALA A 170 -26.43 -7.20 -27.74
C ALA A 170 -25.81 -6.85 -26.37
N ALA A 171 -26.62 -6.46 -25.37
CA ALA A 171 -26.14 -6.14 -24.02
C ALA A 171 -25.59 -7.37 -23.30
N GLY A 172 -26.19 -8.55 -23.51
CA GLY A 172 -25.71 -9.79 -22.92
C GLY A 172 -24.29 -10.15 -23.36
N GLU A 173 -23.99 -10.00 -24.65
CA GLU A 173 -22.66 -10.31 -25.19
C GLU A 173 -21.61 -9.28 -24.76
N ALA A 174 -21.95 -7.99 -24.74
CA ALA A 174 -21.08 -6.93 -24.26
C ALA A 174 -20.75 -7.07 -22.77
N SER A 175 -21.75 -7.40 -21.94
CA SER A 175 -21.57 -7.66 -20.51
C SER A 175 -20.67 -8.88 -20.28
N ALA A 176 -20.93 -10.00 -20.95
CA ALA A 176 -20.13 -11.21 -20.83
C ALA A 176 -18.67 -10.98 -21.24
N LYS A 177 -18.44 -10.18 -22.30
CA LYS A 177 -17.09 -9.80 -22.73
C LYS A 177 -16.38 -8.96 -21.67
N TRP A 178 -17.06 -7.95 -21.12
CA TRP A 178 -16.50 -7.11 -20.06
C TRP A 178 -16.15 -7.94 -18.82
N GLU A 179 -17.05 -8.84 -18.39
CA GLU A 179 -16.81 -9.76 -17.26
C GLU A 179 -15.61 -10.67 -17.50
N ALA A 180 -15.44 -11.21 -18.71
CA ALA A 180 -14.28 -12.02 -19.06
C ALA A 180 -12.98 -11.23 -18.96
N GLU A 181 -12.97 -9.97 -19.41
CA GLU A 181 -11.81 -9.08 -19.28
C GLU A 181 -11.49 -8.76 -17.81
N GLN A 182 -12.49 -8.47 -16.98
CA GLN A 182 -12.30 -8.23 -15.54
C GLN A 182 -11.80 -9.49 -14.83
N ASN A 183 -12.38 -10.67 -15.12
CA ASN A 183 -11.97 -11.93 -14.52
C ASN A 183 -10.51 -12.29 -14.88
N ALA A 184 -10.09 -12.04 -16.12
CA ALA A 184 -8.71 -12.26 -16.52
C ALA A 184 -7.72 -11.32 -15.80
N GLU A 185 -8.13 -10.09 -15.48
CA GLU A 185 -7.35 -9.16 -14.67
C GLU A 185 -7.29 -9.63 -13.20
N VAL A 186 -8.43 -10.04 -12.63
CA VAL A 186 -8.52 -10.60 -11.27
C VAL A 186 -7.68 -11.88 -11.12
N ASP A 187 -7.66 -12.76 -12.11
CA ASP A 187 -6.86 -13.99 -12.10
C ASP A 187 -5.36 -13.71 -12.03
N LYS A 188 -4.89 -12.61 -12.62
CA LYS A 188 -3.50 -12.17 -12.50
C LYS A 188 -3.21 -11.68 -11.09
N MET A 189 -4.13 -10.92 -10.50
CA MET A 189 -4.01 -10.40 -9.14
C MET A 189 -4.12 -11.50 -8.09
N ALA A 190 -4.96 -12.51 -8.31
CA ALA A 190 -5.10 -13.64 -7.38
C ALA A 190 -3.82 -14.48 -7.28
N LYS A 191 -2.95 -14.42 -8.29
CA LYS A 191 -1.65 -15.12 -8.31
C LYS A 191 -0.56 -14.35 -7.58
N THR A 192 -0.77 -13.08 -7.21
CA THR A 192 0.21 -12.32 -6.42
C THR A 192 0.20 -12.79 -4.96
N PRO A 193 1.29 -12.62 -4.21
CA PRO A 193 1.32 -12.96 -2.80
C PRO A 193 0.21 -12.21 -2.05
N CYS A 194 -0.60 -12.96 -1.31
CA CYS A 194 -1.78 -12.46 -0.58
C CYS A 194 -2.83 -11.73 -1.46
N GLY A 195 -2.82 -12.01 -2.77
CA GLY A 195 -3.77 -11.47 -3.74
C GLY A 195 -5.23 -11.86 -3.45
N PRO A 196 -5.55 -13.13 -3.13
CA PRO A 196 -6.92 -13.56 -2.84
C PRO A 196 -7.55 -12.80 -1.67
N GLU A 197 -6.80 -12.58 -0.58
CA GLU A 197 -7.24 -11.85 0.60
C GLU A 197 -7.50 -10.37 0.29
N MET A 198 -6.62 -9.75 -0.51
CA MET A 198 -6.77 -8.36 -0.95
C MET A 198 -7.97 -8.18 -1.86
N LEU A 199 -8.15 -9.05 -2.86
CA LEU A 199 -9.30 -9.03 -3.76
C LEU A 199 -10.60 -9.16 -2.98
N TYR A 200 -10.64 -10.09 -2.02
CA TYR A 200 -11.78 -10.26 -1.13
C TYR A 200 -12.08 -8.99 -0.34
N LEU A 201 -11.08 -8.41 0.32
CA LEU A 201 -11.25 -7.21 1.13
C LEU A 201 -11.73 -6.01 0.28
N ILE A 202 -11.08 -5.78 -0.86
CA ILE A 202 -11.44 -4.67 -1.76
C ILE A 202 -12.85 -4.87 -2.29
N GLY A 203 -13.15 -6.04 -2.85
CA GLY A 203 -14.47 -6.36 -3.39
C GLY A 203 -15.56 -6.22 -2.33
N TRP A 204 -15.30 -6.71 -1.13
CA TRP A 204 -16.22 -6.58 0.00
C TRP A 204 -16.45 -5.12 0.39
N ILE A 205 -15.41 -4.28 0.48
CA ILE A 205 -15.54 -2.86 0.81
C ILE A 205 -16.41 -2.15 -0.22
N TYR A 206 -16.13 -2.36 -1.51
CA TYR A 206 -16.88 -1.75 -2.60
C TYR A 206 -18.34 -2.20 -2.60
N ALA A 207 -18.60 -3.50 -2.50
CA ALA A 207 -19.94 -4.05 -2.46
C ALA A 207 -20.73 -3.55 -1.24
N ASN A 208 -20.09 -3.46 -0.08
CA ASN A 208 -20.73 -2.96 1.13
C ASN A 208 -21.03 -1.45 1.02
N ARG A 209 -20.08 -0.67 0.47
CA ARG A 209 -20.28 0.77 0.28
C ARG A 209 -21.38 1.07 -0.74
N ALA A 210 -21.45 0.30 -1.82
CA ALA A 210 -22.54 0.38 -2.79
C ALA A 210 -23.88 0.03 -2.14
N ARG A 211 -23.95 -1.06 -1.37
CA ARG A 211 -25.15 -1.42 -0.59
C ARG A 211 -25.61 -0.31 0.34
N GLN A 212 -24.70 0.33 1.06
CA GLN A 212 -25.03 1.48 1.92
C GLN A 212 -25.54 2.68 1.11
N PHE A 213 -25.00 2.92 -0.08
CA PHE A 213 -25.46 4.02 -0.93
C PHE A 213 -26.88 3.77 -1.46
N PHE A 214 -27.15 2.57 -1.95
CA PHE A 214 -28.46 2.17 -2.47
C PHE A 214 -29.50 1.86 -1.38
N ALA A 215 -29.06 1.68 -0.12
CA ALA A 215 -29.95 1.57 1.01
C ALA A 215 -30.72 2.89 1.20
N GLY A 216 -31.99 2.88 0.78
CA GLY A 216 -32.87 4.05 0.78
C GLY A 216 -33.23 4.57 2.17
N SER A 217 -33.14 3.75 3.22
CA SER A 217 -33.46 4.14 4.61
C SER A 217 -32.20 4.28 5.49
N MET A 218 -32.21 5.27 6.39
CA MET A 218 -31.12 5.54 7.34
C MET A 218 -30.82 4.33 8.24
N LEU A 219 -31.84 3.58 8.65
CA LEU A 219 -31.68 2.36 9.45
C LEU A 219 -30.97 1.26 8.67
N THR A 220 -31.33 1.07 7.39
CA THR A 220 -30.67 0.09 6.53
C THR A 220 -29.20 0.43 6.29
N ARG A 221 -28.84 1.72 6.24
CA ARG A 221 -27.44 2.17 6.18
C ARG A 221 -26.67 1.87 7.45
N ILE A 222 -27.27 2.12 8.62
CA ILE A 222 -26.65 1.83 9.93
C ILE A 222 -26.42 0.32 10.10
N VAL A 223 -27.42 -0.50 9.74
CA VAL A 223 -27.29 -1.96 9.79
C VAL A 223 -26.16 -2.45 8.88
N ALA A 224 -26.10 -2.01 7.62
CA ALA A 224 -25.02 -2.36 6.70
C ALA A 224 -23.62 -1.89 7.19
N GLN A 225 -23.55 -0.79 7.94
CA GLN A 225 -22.31 -0.30 8.53
C GLN A 225 -21.86 -1.14 9.75
N VAL A 226 -22.81 -1.59 10.57
CA VAL A 226 -22.56 -2.48 11.71
C VAL A 226 -22.16 -3.88 11.23
N GLU A 227 -22.89 -4.47 10.29
CA GLU A 227 -22.53 -5.74 9.64
C GLU A 227 -21.16 -5.65 8.96
N GLY A 228 -20.89 -4.49 8.35
CA GLY A 228 -19.59 -4.11 7.83
C GLY A 228 -18.46 -4.32 8.86
N SER A 229 -18.62 -3.66 9.99
CA SER A 229 -17.63 -3.62 11.06
C SER A 229 -17.44 -4.98 11.72
N LEU A 230 -18.53 -5.76 11.88
CA LEU A 230 -18.52 -7.11 12.43
C LEU A 230 -17.72 -8.07 11.54
N HIS A 231 -17.94 -8.00 10.23
CA HIS A 231 -17.26 -8.84 9.25
C HIS A 231 -15.74 -8.62 9.22
N LEU A 232 -15.29 -7.36 9.29
CA LEU A 232 -13.86 -7.05 9.43
C LEU A 232 -13.28 -7.60 10.75
N ALA A 233 -14.03 -7.48 11.85
CA ALA A 233 -13.59 -7.98 13.16
C ALA A 233 -13.45 -9.51 13.17
N GLN A 234 -14.39 -10.22 12.54
CA GLN A 234 -14.34 -11.69 12.38
C GLN A 234 -13.20 -12.15 11.47
N SER A 235 -12.99 -11.47 10.34
CA SER A 235 -11.87 -11.76 9.43
C SER A 235 -10.52 -11.54 10.12
N LYS A 236 -10.39 -10.48 10.93
CA LYS A 236 -9.20 -10.20 11.73
C LYS A 236 -8.95 -11.25 12.81
N ALA A 237 -10.00 -11.79 13.43
CA ALA A 237 -9.89 -12.86 14.41
C ALA A 237 -9.44 -14.20 13.78
N ALA A 238 -9.89 -14.50 12.55
CA ALA A 238 -9.50 -15.70 11.82
C ALA A 238 -8.03 -15.69 11.36
N LEU A 239 -7.45 -14.51 11.12
CA LEU A 239 -6.04 -14.36 10.72
C LEU A 239 -5.05 -14.36 11.91
N ALA A 240 -5.56 -14.28 13.14
CA ALA A 240 -4.74 -14.17 14.36
C ALA A 240 -4.63 -15.48 15.17
N GLY A 241 -5.33 -16.53 14.76
CA GLY A 241 -5.28 -17.88 15.35
C GLY A 241 -4.59 -18.87 14.43
#